data_AF-A0A535Z0Y3-F1
#
_entry.id   AF-A0A535Z0Y3-F1
#
_cell.length_a   1.000
_cell.length_b   1.000
_cell.length_c   1.000
_cell.angle_alpha   90.00
_cell.angle_beta   90.00
_cell.angle_gamma   90.00
#
_symmetry.space_group_name_H-M   'P 1'
#
loop_
_entity.id
_entity.type
_entity.pdbx_description
1 polymer ?
#
loop_
_entity_poly.entity_id
_entity_poly.type
_entity_poly.pdbx_seq_one_letter_code
_entity_poly.pdbx_strand_id
1 'polypeptide(L)' 'MARSVWSGTISFGLVSVPVRLYPATRRQDVRFHEIDRSSGQRIRHQKVIEAPWSSDLPAPAPTSP' A
#
# COMPACT_ATOMS: atom_id res chain seq x y z
N MET A 1 9.19 -8.59 -13.73
CA MET A 1 8.69 -8.04 -15.02
C MET A 1 8.24 -6.59 -14.84
N ALA A 2 8.33 -5.74 -15.87
CA ALA A 2 7.84 -4.36 -15.81
C ALA A 2 6.30 -4.34 -15.87
N ARG A 3 5.64 -3.81 -14.84
CA ARG A 3 4.19 -3.60 -14.83
C ARG A 3 3.90 -2.24 -15.46
N SER A 4 3.02 -2.21 -16.47
CA SER A 4 2.54 -0.94 -17.04
C SER A 4 1.83 -0.15 -15.96
N VAL A 5 2.16 1.13 -15.84
CA VAL A 5 1.49 2.04 -14.89
C VAL A 5 0.10 2.40 -15.42
N TRP A 6 -0.02 2.48 -16.74
CA TRP A 6 -1.25 2.87 -17.41
C TRP A 6 -1.32 2.30 -18.83
N SER A 7 -2.53 2.07 -19.30
CA SER A 7 -2.84 1.64 -20.67
C SER A 7 -3.95 2.53 -21.20
N GLY A 8 -3.81 2.99 -22.44
CA GLY A 8 -4.81 3.85 -23.07
C GLY A 8 -4.55 4.05 -24.56
N THR A 9 -5.18 5.05 -25.15
CA THR A 9 -5.13 5.32 -26.59
C THR A 9 -4.86 6.80 -26.81
N ILE A 10 -3.94 7.11 -27.73
CA ILE A 10 -3.68 8.48 -28.18
C ILE A 10 -4.25 8.63 -29.58
N SER A 11 -5.05 9.67 -29.78
CA SER A 11 -5.70 9.96 -31.06
C SER A 11 -5.03 11.14 -31.76
N PHE A 12 -4.75 10.99 -33.05
CA PHE A 12 -4.17 11.99 -33.94
C PHE A 12 -5.11 12.19 -35.13
N GLY A 13 -5.92 13.26 -35.07
CA GLY A 13 -6.96 13.53 -36.07
C GLY A 13 -7.99 12.41 -36.14
N LEU A 14 -7.83 11.51 -37.11
CA LEU A 14 -8.69 10.35 -37.38
C LEU A 14 -8.07 9.01 -36.95
N VAL A 15 -6.80 8.97 -36.54
CA VAL A 15 -6.10 7.73 -36.19
C VAL A 15 -6.01 7.59 -34.69
N SER A 16 -6.34 6.40 -34.17
CA SER A 16 -6.25 6.07 -32.75
C SER A 16 -5.24 4.94 -32.53
N VAL A 17 -4.19 5.19 -31.75
CA VAL A 17 -3.09 4.24 -31.49
C VAL A 17 -3.10 3.80 -30.03
N PRO A 18 -3.19 2.49 -29.74
CA PRO A 18 -3.13 1.97 -28.38
C PRO A 18 -1.69 2.03 -27.85
N VAL A 19 -1.52 2.51 -26.62
CA VAL A 19 -0.23 2.69 -25.96
C VAL A 19 -0.24 2.13 -24.53
N ARG A 20 0.93 1.72 -24.05
CA ARG A 20 1.16 1.30 -22.66
C ARG A 20 2.30 2.12 -22.07
N LEU A 21 2.05 2.75 -20.93
CA LEU A 21 3.01 3.58 -20.25
C LEU A 21 3.81 2.75 -19.24
N TYR A 22 5.14 2.85 -19.35
CA TYR A 22 6.08 2.21 -18.43
C TYR A 22 6.94 3.28 -17.75
N PRO A 23 7.22 3.14 -16.45
CA PRO A 23 8.06 4.07 -15.73
C PRO A 23 9.52 3.88 -16.17
N ALA A 24 10.14 4.96 -16.68
CA ALA A 24 11.54 4.95 -17.11
C ALA A 24 12.50 4.80 -15.91
N THR A 25 12.09 5.30 -14.75
CA THR A 25 12.84 5.21 -13.50
C THR A 25 12.08 4.36 -12.49
N ARG A 26 12.82 3.56 -11.71
CA ARG A 26 12.27 2.82 -10.58
C ARG A 26 12.77 3.46 -9.29
N ARG A 27 11.87 4.00 -8.48
CA ARG A 27 12.22 4.44 -7.13
C ARG A 27 12.40 3.21 -6.27
N GLN A 28 13.65 2.94 -5.86
CA GLN A 28 13.95 1.91 -4.88
C GLN A 28 13.69 2.50 -3.50
N ASP A 29 12.46 2.35 -3.02
CA ASP A 29 12.09 2.74 -1.67
C ASP A 29 12.30 1.53 -0.75
N VAL A 30 13.29 1.63 0.15
CA VAL A 30 13.58 0.56 1.12
C VAL A 30 12.63 0.76 2.30
N ARG A 31 11.63 -0.11 2.40
CA ARG A 31 10.73 -0.14 3.56
C ARG A 31 11.28 -1.12 4.59
N PHE A 32 11.68 -0.59 5.73
CA PHE A 32 12.05 -1.42 6.87
C PHE A 32 10.78 -1.93 7.56
N HIS A 33 10.82 -3.18 7.99
CA HIS A 33 9.86 -3.71 8.94
C HIS A 33 10.43 -3.47 10.34
N GLU A 34 9.60 -2.95 11.23
CA GLU A 34 9.96 -2.86 12.64
C GLU A 34 9.86 -4.27 13.24
N ILE A 35 10.95 -4.72 13.85
CA ILE A 35 11.11 -6.07 14.39
C ILE A 35 11.37 -5.95 15.88
N ASP A 36 10.65 -6.71 16.69
CA ASP A 36 10.94 -6.83 18.11
C ASP A 36 12.29 -7.52 18.32
N ARG A 37 13.17 -6.90 19.10
CA ARG A 37 14.56 -7.35 19.30
C ARG A 37 14.64 -8.70 20.02
N SER A 38 13.65 -9.01 20.87
CA SER A 38 13.68 -10.21 21.71
C SER A 38 13.10 -11.44 21.01
N SER A 39 12.00 -11.26 20.27
CA SER A 39 11.25 -12.34 19.62
C SER A 39 11.52 -12.46 18.11
N GLY A 40 12.13 -11.45 17.49
CA GLY A 40 12.32 -11.39 16.04
C GLY A 40 11.02 -11.23 15.24
N GLN A 41 9.90 -10.97 15.91
CA GLN A 41 8.60 -10.85 15.29
C GLN A 41 8.35 -9.44 14.74
N ARG A 42 7.56 -9.33 13.67
CA ARG A 42 7.20 -8.04 13.07
C ARG A 42 6.18 -7.31 13.93
N ILE A 43 6.51 -6.07 14.31
CA ILE A 43 5.62 -5.17 15.04
C ILE A 43 4.52 -4.65 14.10
N ARG A 44 3.27 -4.65 14.59
CA ARG A 44 2.09 -4.15 13.87
C ARG A 44 1.56 -2.90 14.58
N HIS A 45 1.35 -1.83 13.81
CA HIS A 45 0.78 -0.58 14.32
C HIS A 45 -0.72 -0.55 14.07
N GLN A 46 -1.51 -0.37 15.13
CA GLN A 46 -2.96 -0.17 15.04
C GLN A 46 -3.28 1.27 15.47
N LYS A 47 -3.94 2.02 14.58
CA LYS A 47 -4.43 3.36 14.92
C LYS A 47 -5.77 3.19 15.65
N VAL A 48 -5.85 3.70 16.88
CA VAL A 48 -7.06 3.71 17.70
C VAL A 48 -7.50 5.16 17.95
N ILE A 49 -8.81 5.38 18.07
CA ILE A 49 -9.36 6.68 18.48
C ILE A 49 -9.13 6.90 19.99
N GLU A 50 -9.01 8.15 20.41
CA GLU A 50 -8.65 8.52 21.80
C GLU A 50 -9.79 8.37 22.83
N ALA A 51 -11.04 8.17 22.39
CA ALA A 51 -12.22 8.20 23.28
C ALA A 51 -12.64 6.81 23.78
N PRO A 52 -13.15 6.77 25.03
CA PRO A 52 -12.50 6.12 26.15
C PRO A 52 -12.58 4.61 25.98
N TRP A 53 -11.47 3.92 26.26
CA TRP A 53 -11.59 2.53 26.64
C TRP A 53 -12.57 2.50 27.84
N SER A 54 -13.76 1.94 27.65
CA SER A 54 -14.64 1.57 28.75
C SER A 54 -14.45 0.08 28.96
N SER A 55 -14.34 -0.35 30.22
CA SER A 55 -14.20 -1.76 30.61
C SER A 55 -15.31 -2.66 30.06
N ASP A 56 -16.41 -2.07 29.60
CA ASP A 56 -17.64 -2.75 29.20
C ASP A 56 -17.74 -3.01 27.69
N LEU A 57 -16.83 -2.47 26.88
CA LEU A 57 -16.77 -2.77 25.44
C LEU A 57 -15.75 -3.88 25.17
N PRO A 58 -16.10 -4.90 24.35
CA PRO A 58 -15.15 -5.92 23.95
C PRO A 58 -13.98 -5.27 23.22
N ALA A 59 -12.76 -5.77 23.50
CA ALA A 59 -11.54 -5.29 22.84
C ALA A 59 -11.75 -5.22 21.32
N PRO A 60 -11.29 -4.14 20.64
CA PRO A 60 -11.47 -4.00 19.22
C PRO A 60 -10.90 -5.24 18.54
N ALA A 61 -11.72 -5.91 17.72
CA ALA A 61 -11.30 -7.09 17.00
C ALA A 61 -10.01 -6.77 16.21
N PRO A 62 -9.03 -7.69 16.18
CA PRO A 62 -7.85 -7.49 15.36
C PRO A 62 -8.33 -7.26 13.93
N THR A 63 -8.09 -6.06 13.41
CA THR A 63 -8.37 -5.78 12.01
C THR A 63 -7.46 -6.68 11.19
N SER A 64 -8.05 -7.73 10.63
CA SER A 64 -7.38 -8.61 9.66
C SER A 64 -6.87 -7.78 8.47
N PRO A 65 -5.73 -8.17 7.88
CA PRO A 65 -5.18 -7.50 6.71
C PRO A 65 -6.10 -7.59 5.48
#